data_AF-A0A7S4HE51-F1
#
_entry.id   AF-A0A7S4HE51-F1
#
_cell.length_a   1.000
_cell.length_b   1.000
_cell.length_c   1.000
_cell.angle_alpha   90.00
_cell.angle_beta   90.00
_cell.angle_gamma   90.00
#
_symmetry.space_group_name_H-M   'P 1'
#
loop_
_entity.id
_entity.type
_entity.pdbx_description
1 polymer ?
#
loop_
_entity_poly.entity_id
_entity_poly.type
_entity_poly.pdbx_seq_one_letter_code
_entity_poly.pdbx_strand_id
1 'polypeptide(L)'
;YLKGEISISKGGVPMSEGADPLTILTTEAERAVWAGEHLPTDRVSVENGAIVCNCARWPLLIDPQLQGIRWIKKHEEKRGLKVCRLGQKTLMGQLSQGIENGIPVIIENIQLIVDAVLNPVIGRQTIKRGRNLVIKLGDKEVDYHKDFRLYLQTKLSNPHYPPEIQAETTLVNFMVTEDGLEDQLLATVVMLERPDLAQQKDDLIAQQNNFKIKLTELEDGILEQLATAEGDVTENIALIENLEDSKATSIEVAEKMIIAKQTEVIIEEAREQYRPVANRGALMFFLLSDLFKVHTFHFYSLSSFDLVYRRAIAGRKTAADEWNEDVDYKKCLPPKVLVRAEAAEEAAAASATKKEDEPVDPAVLQERLKYLVENITFEVFNYSRRGLFEKHKLVVATMLMLR
;
A
#
# COMPACT_ATOMS: atom_id res chain seq x y z
N TYR A 1 -8.59 25.29 13.86
CA TYR A 1 -7.19 24.95 14.16
C TYR A 1 -6.76 23.57 13.64
N LEU A 2 -7.67 22.59 13.43
CA LEU A 2 -7.31 21.21 13.04
C LEU A 2 -7.78 20.81 11.62
N LYS A 3 -7.91 21.75 10.68
CA LYS A 3 -8.14 21.42 9.25
C LYS A 3 -6.88 21.48 8.40
N GLY A 4 -5.72 21.80 8.97
CA GLY A 4 -4.46 21.94 8.20
C GLY A 4 -4.43 23.11 7.20
N GLU A 5 -5.59 23.68 6.85
CA GLU A 5 -5.71 24.92 6.09
C GLU A 5 -5.16 26.08 6.92
N ILE A 6 -3.85 26.33 6.77
CA ILE A 6 -3.26 27.60 7.15
C ILE A 6 -3.90 28.61 6.19
N SER A 7 -4.87 29.37 6.70
CA SER A 7 -5.42 30.48 5.93
C SER A 7 -4.25 31.38 5.57
N ILE A 8 -3.92 31.45 4.27
CA ILE A 8 -2.81 32.20 3.67
C ILE A 8 -2.79 33.65 4.19
N SER A 9 -3.96 34.13 4.62
CA SER A 9 -4.23 35.46 5.16
C SER A 9 -3.72 35.74 6.58
N LYS A 10 -3.44 34.74 7.44
CA LYS A 10 -3.25 35.01 8.88
C LYS A 10 -1.85 35.47 9.31
N GLY A 11 -0.89 35.61 8.40
CA GLY A 11 0.48 36.04 8.75
C GLY A 11 1.28 36.78 7.68
N GLY A 12 0.74 37.00 6.47
CA GLY A 12 1.46 37.69 5.40
C GLY A 12 2.72 36.97 4.91
N VAL A 13 2.90 35.70 5.27
CA VAL A 13 4.04 34.89 4.82
C VAL A 13 3.74 34.43 3.38
N PRO A 14 4.60 34.74 2.41
CA PRO A 14 4.41 34.29 1.03
C PRO A 14 4.47 32.76 0.99
N MET A 15 3.38 32.13 0.56
CA MET A 15 3.28 30.69 0.31
C MET A 15 2.58 30.47 -1.02
N SER A 16 2.97 29.41 -1.74
CA SER A 16 2.30 29.00 -2.98
C SER A 16 0.84 28.65 -2.71
N GLU A 17 -0.07 29.15 -3.53
CA GLU A 17 -1.48 28.79 -3.45
C GLU A 17 -1.65 27.28 -3.72
N GLY A 18 -2.29 26.56 -2.79
CA GLY A 18 -2.51 25.11 -2.92
C GLY A 18 -1.29 24.24 -2.61
N ALA A 19 -0.32 24.74 -1.84
CA ALA A 19 0.83 23.94 -1.39
C ALA A 19 0.39 22.70 -0.59
N ASP A 20 0.52 21.51 -1.20
CA ASP A 20 0.32 20.23 -0.54
C ASP A 20 1.63 19.77 0.10
N PRO A 21 1.70 19.55 1.43
CA PRO A 21 2.90 19.03 2.09
C PRO A 21 3.42 17.73 1.46
N LEU A 22 2.54 16.91 0.88
CA LEU A 22 2.94 15.67 0.24
C LEU A 22 3.80 15.91 -1.00
N THR A 23 3.45 16.89 -1.84
CA THR A 23 4.23 17.21 -3.05
C THR A 23 5.53 17.96 -2.74
N ILE A 24 5.62 18.56 -1.54
CA ILE A 24 6.85 19.19 -1.05
C ILE A 24 7.82 18.16 -0.49
N LEU A 25 7.31 17.16 0.24
CA LEU A 25 8.13 16.15 0.91
C LEU A 25 8.51 14.98 0.01
N THR A 26 7.85 14.84 -1.14
CA THR A 26 8.01 13.69 -2.03
C THR A 26 7.95 14.09 -3.48
N THR A 27 8.75 13.41 -4.29
CA THR A 27 8.68 13.52 -5.76
C THR A 27 7.74 12.48 -6.36
N GLU A 28 7.33 12.67 -7.62
CA GLU A 28 6.57 11.65 -8.33
C GLU A 28 7.36 10.35 -8.54
N ALA A 29 8.68 10.45 -8.74
CA ALA A 29 9.56 9.30 -8.89
C ALA A 29 9.65 8.48 -7.60
N GLU A 30 9.81 9.13 -6.44
CA GLU A 30 9.82 8.43 -5.14
C GLU A 30 8.51 7.70 -4.85
N ARG A 31 7.37 8.33 -5.15
CA ARG A 31 6.05 7.71 -4.99
C ARG A 31 5.88 6.49 -5.91
N ALA A 32 6.39 6.57 -7.13
CA ALA A 32 6.41 5.44 -8.07
C ALA A 32 7.29 4.28 -7.56
N VAL A 33 8.45 4.58 -6.96
CA VAL A 33 9.30 3.57 -6.31
C VAL A 33 8.57 2.90 -5.15
N TRP A 34 7.92 3.66 -4.26
CA TRP A 34 7.19 3.09 -3.13
C TRP A 34 6.02 2.19 -3.56
N ALA A 35 5.31 2.56 -4.63
CA ALA A 35 4.27 1.70 -5.21
C ALA A 35 4.85 0.36 -5.68
N GLY A 36 6.01 0.35 -6.33
CA GLY A 36 6.75 -0.87 -6.69
C GLY A 36 7.24 -1.69 -5.48
N GLU A 37 7.39 -1.04 -4.33
CA GLU A 37 7.78 -1.67 -3.06
C GLU A 37 6.58 -2.15 -2.22
N HIS A 38 5.38 -2.20 -2.81
CA HIS A 38 4.13 -2.65 -2.19
C HIS A 38 3.55 -1.68 -1.14
N LEU A 39 3.91 -0.40 -1.18
CA LEU A 39 3.15 0.62 -0.47
C LEU A 39 1.80 0.81 -1.19
N PRO A 40 0.66 0.76 -0.47
CA PRO A 40 -0.63 1.10 -1.08
C PRO A 40 -0.62 2.52 -1.67
N THR A 41 -1.32 2.71 -2.78
CA THR A 41 -1.34 3.98 -3.53
C THR A 41 -2.36 4.99 -3.00
N ASP A 42 -3.04 4.69 -1.89
CA ASP A 42 -3.96 5.62 -1.27
C ASP A 42 -3.21 6.80 -0.64
N ARG A 43 -3.89 7.95 -0.56
CA ARG A 43 -3.30 9.20 -0.07
C ARG A 43 -2.70 9.04 1.33
N VAL A 44 -3.38 8.35 2.24
CA VAL A 44 -2.93 8.18 3.63
C VAL A 44 -1.66 7.32 3.70
N SER A 45 -1.59 6.24 2.94
CA SER A 45 -0.39 5.41 2.85
C SER A 45 0.80 6.15 2.25
N VAL A 46 0.58 6.95 1.22
CA VAL A 46 1.64 7.76 0.59
C VAL A 46 2.12 8.88 1.53
N GLU A 47 1.20 9.56 2.25
CA GLU A 47 1.53 10.52 3.31
C GLU A 47 2.32 9.86 4.45
N ASN A 48 1.90 8.68 4.89
CA ASN A 48 2.62 7.89 5.89
C ASN A 48 4.01 7.51 5.39
N GLY A 49 4.16 7.11 4.13
CA GLY A 49 5.45 6.84 3.49
C GLY A 49 6.37 8.06 3.52
N ALA A 50 5.85 9.22 3.14
CA ALA A 50 6.56 10.50 3.21
C ALA A 50 7.04 10.83 4.62
N ILE A 51 6.18 10.61 5.63
CA ILE A 51 6.53 10.83 7.03
C ILE A 51 7.64 9.86 7.46
N VAL A 52 7.53 8.57 7.13
CA VAL A 52 8.53 7.56 7.50
C VAL A 52 9.90 7.85 6.88
N CYS A 53 9.94 8.35 5.64
CA CYS A 53 11.18 8.66 4.94
C CYS A 53 11.87 9.92 5.51
N ASN A 54 11.07 10.93 5.87
CA ASN A 54 11.56 12.27 6.27
C ASN A 54 11.52 12.54 7.78
N CYS A 55 10.96 11.64 8.60
CA CYS A 55 10.85 11.88 10.03
C CYS A 55 12.22 11.97 10.68
N ALA A 56 12.43 13.05 11.44
CA ALA A 56 13.61 13.14 12.28
C ALA A 56 13.54 12.05 13.35
N ARG A 57 12.52 12.06 14.22
CA ARG A 57 12.34 11.04 15.27
C ARG A 57 11.99 9.69 14.67
N TRP A 58 12.47 8.60 15.27
CA TRP A 58 12.24 7.26 14.75
C TRP A 58 10.74 6.95 14.58
N PRO A 59 10.33 6.38 13.45
CA PRO A 59 8.94 6.07 13.20
C PRO A 59 8.50 4.86 14.02
N LEU A 60 7.39 5.01 14.73
CA LEU A 60 6.65 3.95 15.40
C LEU A 60 5.36 3.67 14.61
N LEU A 61 5.39 2.58 13.85
CA LEU A 61 4.30 2.14 12.99
C LEU A 61 3.24 1.38 13.78
N ILE A 62 2.03 1.93 13.78
CA ILE A 62 0.83 1.22 14.21
C ILE A 62 0.30 0.48 12.98
N ASP A 63 0.60 -0.81 12.88
CA ASP A 63 0.34 -1.62 11.68
C ASP A 63 -0.26 -2.98 12.08
N PRO A 64 -1.58 -3.04 12.34
CA PRO A 64 -2.26 -4.29 12.71
C PRO A 64 -2.30 -5.29 11.54
N GLN A 65 -2.38 -4.81 10.30
CA GLN A 65 -2.51 -5.62 9.09
C GLN A 65 -1.16 -5.98 8.44
N LEU A 66 -0.05 -5.51 9.00
CA LEU A 66 1.32 -5.76 8.52
C LEU A 66 1.55 -5.27 7.08
N GLN A 67 0.94 -4.16 6.68
CA GLN A 67 1.15 -3.55 5.36
C GLN A 67 2.41 -2.67 5.35
N GLY A 68 2.52 -1.73 6.28
CA GLY A 68 3.68 -0.82 6.39
C GLY A 68 5.00 -1.58 6.62
N ILE A 69 4.98 -2.65 7.41
CA ILE A 69 6.19 -3.47 7.61
C ILE A 69 6.66 -4.20 6.34
N ARG A 70 5.72 -4.63 5.48
CA ARG A 70 6.07 -5.30 4.21
C ARG A 70 6.77 -4.31 3.29
N TRP A 71 6.26 -3.08 3.22
CA TRP A 71 6.89 -1.99 2.48
C TRP A 71 8.29 -1.68 3.01
N ILE A 72 8.48 -1.42 4.31
CA ILE A 72 9.81 -1.11 4.89
C ILE A 72 10.82 -2.22 4.63
N LYS A 73 10.41 -3.49 4.76
CA LYS A 73 11.28 -4.63 4.48
C LYS A 73 11.80 -4.64 3.05
N LYS A 74 10.96 -4.23 2.09
CA LYS A 74 11.34 -4.12 0.68
C LYS A 74 12.19 -2.88 0.41
N HIS A 75 11.79 -1.74 0.97
CA HIS A 75 12.47 -0.46 0.82
C HIS A 75 13.92 -0.50 1.33
N GLU A 76 14.13 -1.06 2.52
CA GLU A 76 15.44 -1.14 3.18
C GLU A 76 16.19 -2.46 2.86
N GLU A 77 15.69 -3.25 1.91
CA GLU A 77 16.28 -4.55 1.53
C GLU A 77 17.73 -4.39 1.05
N LYS A 78 17.97 -3.39 0.19
CA LYS A 78 19.30 -3.09 -0.37
C LYS A 78 20.32 -2.68 0.70
N ARG A 79 19.85 -2.10 1.82
CA ARG A 79 20.68 -1.65 2.95
C ARG A 79 20.91 -2.75 4.00
N GLY A 80 20.34 -3.95 3.80
CA GLY A 80 20.56 -5.09 4.67
C GLY A 80 19.79 -5.06 6.00
N LEU A 81 18.55 -4.55 5.96
CA LEU A 81 17.65 -4.42 7.12
C LEU A 81 17.70 -5.62 8.07
N LYS A 82 17.95 -5.36 9.37
CA LYS A 82 17.90 -6.38 10.42
C LYS A 82 16.55 -6.38 11.12
N VAL A 83 15.83 -7.50 11.00
CA VAL A 83 14.54 -7.71 11.65
C VAL A 83 14.75 -8.37 13.02
N CYS A 84 14.35 -7.67 14.08
CA CYS A 84 14.52 -8.10 15.46
C CYS A 84 13.18 -8.11 16.20
N ARG A 85 13.09 -8.87 17.29
CA ARG A 85 11.94 -8.85 18.22
C ARG A 85 12.40 -8.65 19.66
N LEU A 86 11.55 -8.00 20.46
CA LEU A 86 11.77 -7.90 21.90
C LEU A 86 11.84 -9.31 22.54
N GLY A 87 12.80 -9.51 23.42
CA GLY A 87 13.06 -10.80 24.09
C GLY A 87 13.99 -11.76 23.34
N GLN A 88 14.40 -11.46 22.10
CA GLN A 88 15.44 -12.24 21.42
C GLN A 88 16.82 -11.93 22.02
N LYS A 89 17.59 -12.97 22.37
CA LYS A 89 18.97 -12.82 22.90
C LYS A 89 19.90 -12.07 21.94
N THR A 90 19.61 -12.12 20.64
CA THR A 90 20.41 -11.46 19.59
C THR A 90 20.11 -9.98 19.42
N LEU A 91 19.01 -9.46 19.98
CA LEU A 91 18.55 -8.08 19.77
C LEU A 91 19.66 -7.06 20.08
N MET A 92 20.29 -7.17 21.24
CA MET A 92 21.33 -6.23 21.67
C MET A 92 22.57 -6.27 20.77
N GLY A 93 22.96 -7.47 20.31
CA GLY A 93 24.09 -7.63 19.40
C GLY A 93 23.79 -7.05 18.01
N GLN A 94 22.61 -7.35 17.47
CA GLN A 94 22.17 -6.83 16.18
C GLN A 94 21.97 -5.31 16.21
N LEU A 95 21.49 -4.77 17.33
CA LEU A 95 21.34 -3.33 17.51
C LEU A 95 22.69 -2.62 17.64
N SER A 96 23.64 -3.17 18.41
CA SER A 96 25.01 -2.63 18.49
C SER A 96 25.66 -2.60 17.10
N GLN A 97 25.61 -3.73 16.39
CA GLN A 97 26.17 -3.83 15.04
C GLN A 97 25.46 -2.89 14.05
N GLY A 98 24.14 -2.72 14.17
CA GLY A 98 23.38 -1.79 13.35
C GLY A 98 23.79 -0.35 13.57
N ILE A 99 23.92 0.06 14.84
CA ILE A 99 24.32 1.42 15.22
C ILE A 99 25.76 1.73 14.75
N GLU A 100 26.70 0.79 14.91
CA GLU A 100 28.11 0.95 14.51
C GLU A 100 28.28 1.05 12.99
N ASN A 101 27.56 0.22 12.23
CA ASN A 101 27.73 0.10 10.78
C ASN A 101 26.71 0.90 9.96
N GLY A 102 25.77 1.60 10.61
CA GLY A 102 24.70 2.35 9.93
C GLY A 102 23.65 1.46 9.25
N ILE A 103 23.54 0.19 9.63
CA ILE A 103 22.58 -0.75 9.06
C ILE A 103 21.20 -0.49 9.70
N PRO A 104 20.12 -0.35 8.91
CA PRO A 104 18.80 -0.13 9.45
C PRO A 104 18.31 -1.35 10.26
N VAL A 105 17.63 -1.08 11.38
CA VAL A 105 17.09 -2.12 12.27
C VAL A 105 15.59 -1.89 12.43
N ILE A 106 14.80 -2.96 12.34
CA ILE A 106 13.38 -2.94 12.68
C ILE A 106 13.10 -3.82 13.89
N ILE A 107 12.36 -3.28 14.87
CA ILE A 107 11.88 -4.03 16.03
C ILE A 107 10.38 -4.30 15.85
N GLU A 108 10.03 -5.57 15.62
CA GLU A 108 8.65 -6.00 15.43
C GLU A 108 7.92 -6.24 16.75
N ASN A 109 6.59 -6.07 16.71
CA ASN A 109 5.67 -6.44 17.79
C ASN A 109 5.98 -5.79 19.14
N ILE A 110 6.30 -4.50 19.12
CA ILE A 110 6.48 -3.70 20.33
C ILE A 110 5.16 -3.64 21.10
N GLN A 111 5.27 -3.92 22.40
CA GLN A 111 4.18 -3.85 23.36
C GLN A 111 4.15 -2.46 24.01
N LEU A 112 3.19 -2.22 24.90
CA LEU A 112 3.09 -0.95 25.63
C LEU A 112 4.28 -0.70 26.56
N ILE A 113 4.93 -1.77 27.04
CA ILE A 113 6.10 -1.71 27.90
C ILE A 113 7.33 -1.96 27.03
N VAL A 114 8.16 -0.93 26.90
CA VAL A 114 9.46 -1.00 26.23
C VAL A 114 10.56 -1.13 27.29
N ASP A 115 11.57 -1.95 27.02
CA ASP A 115 12.72 -2.08 27.92
C ASP A 115 13.48 -0.75 28.00
N ALA A 116 13.72 -0.27 29.22
CA ALA A 116 14.42 0.99 29.47
C ALA A 116 15.83 1.04 28.86
N VAL A 117 16.43 -0.14 28.61
CA VAL A 117 17.72 -0.27 27.91
C VAL A 117 17.69 0.29 26.48
N LEU A 118 16.51 0.33 25.84
CA LEU A 118 16.34 0.85 24.48
C LEU A 118 16.08 2.36 24.42
N ASN A 119 15.71 2.99 25.55
CA ASN A 119 15.36 4.42 25.59
C ASN A 119 16.47 5.33 25.03
N PRO A 120 17.77 5.13 25.33
CA PRO A 120 18.82 5.96 24.75
C PRO A 120 18.88 5.89 23.22
N VAL A 121 18.55 4.73 22.64
CA VAL A 121 18.52 4.54 21.18
C VAL A 121 17.26 5.15 20.58
N ILE A 122 16.11 4.93 21.22
CA ILE A 122 14.80 5.44 20.79
C ILE A 122 14.79 6.98 20.84
N GLY A 123 15.24 7.57 21.94
CA GLY A 123 15.38 9.02 22.10
C GLY A 123 16.58 9.63 21.38
N ARG A 124 17.44 8.82 20.73
CA ARG A 124 18.71 9.24 20.09
C ARG A 124 19.57 10.11 21.02
N GLN A 125 19.73 9.65 22.25
CA GLN A 125 20.55 10.28 23.27
C GLN A 125 22.04 10.05 22.94
N THR A 126 22.53 10.80 21.96
CA THR A 126 23.92 10.76 21.53
C THR A 126 24.79 11.61 22.45
N ILE A 127 25.92 11.05 22.87
CA ILE A 127 26.94 11.71 23.67
C ILE A 127 28.11 11.98 22.73
N LYS A 128 28.49 13.26 22.60
CA LYS A 128 29.65 13.63 21.78
C LYS A 128 30.94 13.33 22.56
N ARG A 129 31.77 12.41 22.05
CA ARG A 129 33.12 12.15 22.55
C ARG A 129 34.14 12.52 21.48
N GLY A 130 34.74 13.70 21.63
CA GLY A 130 35.66 14.24 20.62
C GLY A 130 34.96 14.52 19.30
N ARG A 131 35.37 13.82 18.23
CA ARG A 131 34.77 13.93 16.88
C ARG A 131 33.63 12.92 16.64
N ASN A 132 33.59 11.84 17.41
CA ASN A 132 32.62 10.76 17.23
C ASN A 132 31.39 10.97 18.13
N LEU A 133 30.25 10.48 17.67
CA LEU A 133 29.02 10.38 18.46
C LEU A 133 28.96 8.96 19.02
N VAL A 134 28.57 8.81 20.28
CA VAL A 134 28.46 7.52 20.96
C VAL A 134 27.08 7.45 21.60
N ILE A 135 26.42 6.29 21.54
CA ILE A 135 25.17 6.01 22.26
C ILE A 135 25.44 4.95 23.33
N LYS A 136 24.84 5.15 24.51
CA LYS A 136 24.88 4.15 25.58
C LYS A 136 23.75 3.14 25.37
N LEU A 137 24.10 1.88 25.17
CA LEU A 137 23.17 0.77 24.99
C LEU A 137 23.32 -0.20 26.18
N GLY A 138 22.48 -0.01 27.21
CA GLY A 138 22.61 -0.71 28.49
C GLY A 138 23.91 -0.34 29.19
N ASP A 139 24.77 -1.32 29.43
CA ASP A 139 26.10 -1.12 30.03
C ASP A 139 27.20 -0.84 29.00
N LYS A 140 26.90 -1.00 27.69
CA LYS A 140 27.87 -0.81 26.62
C LYS A 140 27.74 0.57 25.99
N GLU A 141 28.87 1.12 25.59
CA GLU A 141 28.94 2.33 24.77
C GLU A 141 29.25 1.91 23.33
N VAL A 142 28.47 2.43 22.38
CA VAL A 142 28.48 2.02 20.97
C VAL A 142 28.68 3.26 20.10
N ASP A 143 29.62 3.19 19.15
CA ASP A 143 29.86 4.29 18.20
C ASP A 143 28.65 4.47 17.29
N TYR A 144 28.14 5.71 17.19
CA TYR A 144 26.93 6.04 16.46
C TYR A 144 27.24 6.45 15.01
N HIS A 145 26.76 5.65 14.06
CA HIS A 145 26.79 5.99 12.64
C HIS A 145 25.61 6.91 12.27
N LYS A 146 25.86 7.93 11.44
CA LYS A 146 24.84 8.92 11.05
C LYS A 146 23.71 8.34 10.20
N ASP A 147 24.03 7.34 9.38
CA ASP A 147 23.06 6.71 8.46
C ASP A 147 22.19 5.65 9.13
N PHE A 148 22.46 5.31 10.41
CA PHE A 148 21.64 4.37 11.15
C PHE A 148 20.17 4.82 11.15
N ARG A 149 19.25 3.89 10.89
CA ARG A 149 17.81 4.11 11.00
C ARG A 149 17.16 3.03 11.85
N LEU A 150 16.30 3.44 12.77
CA LEU A 150 15.51 2.53 13.61
C LEU A 150 14.02 2.63 13.22
N TYR A 151 13.41 1.48 12.96
CA TYR A 151 11.98 1.35 12.73
C TYR A 151 11.35 0.56 13.87
N LEU A 152 10.23 1.05 14.38
CA LEU A 152 9.50 0.43 15.47
C LEU A 152 8.13 0.03 14.95
N GLN A 153 7.67 -1.20 15.20
CA GLN A 153 6.37 -1.66 14.71
C GLN A 153 5.54 -2.31 15.83
N THR A 154 4.24 -2.01 15.85
CA THR A 154 3.27 -2.65 16.73
C THR A 154 2.06 -3.18 15.97
N LYS A 155 1.53 -4.32 16.43
CA LYS A 155 0.30 -4.94 15.91
C LYS A 155 -0.95 -4.48 16.64
N LEU A 156 -0.80 -3.73 17.73
CA LEU A 156 -1.91 -3.25 18.52
C LEU A 156 -2.63 -2.17 17.73
N SER A 157 -3.94 -2.32 17.49
CA SER A 157 -4.71 -1.37 16.67
C SER A 157 -4.88 -0.01 17.33
N ASN A 158 -4.99 0.03 18.66
CA ASN A 158 -5.14 1.27 19.42
C ASN A 158 -4.26 1.23 20.68
N PRO A 159 -2.92 1.35 20.52
CA PRO A 159 -1.99 1.30 21.65
C PRO A 159 -1.99 2.63 22.40
N HIS A 160 -2.07 2.57 23.72
CA HIS A 160 -1.88 3.74 24.58
C HIS A 160 -0.44 3.80 25.08
N TYR A 161 0.44 4.42 24.29
CA TYR A 161 1.84 4.61 24.68
C TYR A 161 1.99 5.73 25.71
N PRO A 162 2.94 5.59 26.64
CA PRO A 162 3.22 6.63 27.61
C PRO A 162 3.81 7.87 26.92
N PRO A 163 3.62 9.09 27.46
CA PRO A 163 3.99 10.34 26.79
C PRO A 163 5.46 10.43 26.38
N GLU A 164 6.36 9.77 27.11
CA GLU A 164 7.80 9.72 26.82
C GLU A 164 8.05 9.09 25.44
N ILE A 165 7.43 7.94 25.14
CA ILE A 165 7.57 7.28 23.84
C ILE A 165 6.94 8.13 22.73
N GLN A 166 5.81 8.80 23.00
CA GLN A 166 5.16 9.68 22.02
C GLN A 166 5.98 10.95 21.73
N ALA A 167 6.77 11.41 22.70
CA ALA A 167 7.68 12.53 22.54
C ALA A 167 8.94 12.13 21.77
N GLU A 168 9.51 10.94 22.06
CA GLU A 168 10.75 10.47 21.45
C GLU A 168 10.58 9.88 20.04
N THR A 169 9.39 9.34 19.72
CA THR A 169 9.10 8.70 18.42
C THR A 169 8.09 9.49 17.60
N THR A 170 8.07 9.25 16.29
CA THR A 170 7.00 9.73 15.39
C THR A 170 5.99 8.60 15.23
N LEU A 171 4.79 8.73 15.81
CA LEU A 171 3.74 7.74 15.60
C LEU A 171 3.15 7.88 14.20
N VAL A 172 3.14 6.78 13.45
CA VAL A 172 2.59 6.71 12.09
C VAL A 172 1.52 5.63 12.06
N ASN A 173 0.31 5.99 11.64
CA ASN A 173 -0.83 5.08 11.65
C ASN A 173 -1.02 4.42 10.28
N PHE A 174 -0.59 3.16 10.15
CA PHE A 174 -0.80 2.32 8.97
C PHE A 174 -2.08 1.47 9.07
N MET A 175 -3.02 1.84 9.93
CA MET A 175 -4.34 1.22 9.93
C MET A 175 -5.05 1.49 8.60
N VAL A 176 -5.58 0.41 8.01
CA VAL A 176 -6.36 0.48 6.78
C VAL A 176 -7.61 1.34 7.00
N THR A 177 -7.81 2.34 6.14
CA THR A 177 -8.99 3.22 6.12
C THR A 177 -10.14 2.58 5.35
N GLU A 178 -11.37 3.11 5.48
CA GLU A 178 -12.52 2.61 4.72
C GLU A 178 -12.30 2.73 3.21
N ASP A 179 -11.90 3.91 2.74
CA ASP A 179 -11.59 4.17 1.33
C ASP A 179 -10.40 3.33 0.84
N GLY A 180 -9.35 3.21 1.66
CA GLY A 180 -8.16 2.42 1.30
C GLY A 180 -8.47 0.93 1.19
N LEU A 181 -9.32 0.39 2.07
CA LEU A 181 -9.79 -0.98 1.94
C LEU A 181 -10.71 -1.14 0.73
N GLU A 182 -11.61 -0.19 0.49
CA GLU A 182 -12.50 -0.21 -0.67
C GLU A 182 -11.68 -0.31 -1.97
N ASP A 183 -10.64 0.50 -2.14
CA ASP A 183 -9.79 0.45 -3.33
C ASP A 183 -9.02 -0.88 -3.44
N GLN A 184 -8.55 -1.45 -2.33
CA GLN A 184 -7.91 -2.77 -2.29
C GLN A 184 -8.87 -3.90 -2.69
N LEU A 185 -10.10 -3.86 -2.19
CA LEU A 185 -11.14 -4.83 -2.53
C LEU A 185 -11.60 -4.66 -3.98
N LEU A 186 -11.69 -3.42 -4.47
CA LEU A 186 -12.01 -3.13 -5.87
C LEU A 186 -10.97 -3.72 -6.81
N ALA A 187 -9.67 -3.57 -6.52
CA ALA A 187 -8.61 -4.20 -7.28
C ALA A 187 -8.75 -5.73 -7.28
N THR A 188 -9.14 -6.32 -6.15
CA THR A 188 -9.35 -7.77 -6.02
C THR A 188 -10.57 -8.26 -6.81
N VAL A 189 -11.69 -7.51 -6.82
CA VAL A 189 -12.87 -7.84 -7.63
C VAL A 189 -12.54 -7.80 -9.11
N VAL A 190 -11.90 -6.72 -9.56
CA VAL A 190 -11.55 -6.54 -10.98
C VAL A 190 -10.56 -7.62 -11.41
N MET A 191 -9.56 -7.95 -10.60
CA MET A 191 -8.64 -9.07 -10.87
C MET A 191 -9.37 -10.41 -11.08
N LEU A 192 -10.45 -10.67 -10.33
CA LEU A 192 -11.18 -11.95 -10.41
C LEU A 192 -12.25 -11.99 -11.50
N GLU A 193 -12.89 -10.87 -11.82
CA GLU A 193 -13.95 -10.77 -12.84
C GLU A 193 -13.39 -10.42 -14.23
N ARG A 194 -12.42 -9.50 -14.30
CA ARG A 194 -11.76 -8.99 -15.52
C ARG A 194 -10.23 -8.99 -15.36
N PRO A 195 -9.58 -10.17 -15.37
CA PRO A 195 -8.13 -10.27 -15.24
C PRO A 195 -7.38 -9.56 -16.39
N ASP A 196 -8.01 -9.47 -17.56
CA ASP A 196 -7.56 -8.70 -18.72
C ASP A 196 -7.38 -7.20 -18.38
N LEU A 197 -8.38 -6.57 -17.76
CA LEU A 197 -8.31 -5.16 -17.36
C LEU A 197 -7.31 -4.96 -16.22
N ALA A 198 -7.22 -5.91 -15.29
CA ALA A 198 -6.26 -5.84 -14.20
C ALA A 198 -4.82 -5.89 -14.72
N GLN A 199 -4.52 -6.80 -15.65
CA GLN A 199 -3.19 -6.90 -16.26
C GLN A 199 -2.86 -5.67 -17.10
N GLN A 200 -3.81 -5.15 -17.89
CA GLN A 200 -3.61 -3.91 -18.64
C GLN A 200 -3.31 -2.72 -17.72
N LYS A 201 -3.99 -2.63 -16.56
CA LYS A 201 -3.72 -1.60 -15.55
C LYS A 201 -2.32 -1.74 -14.95
N ASP A 202 -1.93 -2.96 -14.56
CA ASP A 202 -0.62 -3.21 -13.98
C ASP A 202 0.51 -2.90 -14.97
N ASP A 203 0.35 -3.30 -16.22
CA ASP A 203 1.29 -3.00 -17.30
C ASP A 203 1.38 -1.48 -17.57
N LEU A 204 0.24 -0.79 -17.58
CA LEU A 204 0.18 0.66 -17.76
C LEU A 204 0.89 1.41 -16.61
N ILE A 205 0.64 1.01 -15.36
CA ILE A 205 1.28 1.59 -14.17
C ILE A 205 2.78 1.34 -14.21
N ALA A 206 3.22 0.12 -14.54
CA ALA A 206 4.63 -0.20 -14.67
C ALA A 206 5.32 0.64 -15.76
N GLN A 207 4.68 0.80 -16.92
CA GLN A 207 5.18 1.65 -18.00
C GLN A 207 5.24 3.12 -17.57
N GLN A 208 4.20 3.64 -16.95
CA GLN A 208 4.14 5.03 -16.48
C GLN A 208 5.22 5.31 -15.43
N ASN A 209 5.41 4.40 -14.47
CA ASN A 209 6.46 4.52 -13.46
C ASN A 209 7.85 4.50 -14.10
N ASN A 210 8.11 3.59 -15.04
CA ASN A 210 9.37 3.54 -15.77
C ASN A 210 9.61 4.81 -16.60
N PHE A 211 8.57 5.37 -17.23
CA PHE A 211 8.69 6.63 -17.97
C PHE A 211 8.97 7.81 -17.06
N LYS A 212 8.32 7.90 -15.89
CA LYS A 212 8.60 8.95 -14.90
C LYS A 212 10.04 8.88 -14.39
N ILE A 213 10.52 7.67 -14.05
CA ILE A 213 11.90 7.46 -13.61
C ILE A 213 12.88 7.87 -14.71
N LYS A 214 12.66 7.41 -15.95
CA LYS A 214 13.51 7.77 -17.10
C LYS A 214 13.53 9.26 -17.38
N LEU A 215 12.40 9.96 -17.27
CA LEU A 215 12.36 11.41 -17.45
C LEU A 215 13.22 12.12 -16.40
N THR A 216 13.09 11.74 -15.13
CA THR A 216 13.94 12.32 -14.06
C THR A 216 15.42 11.98 -14.26
N GLU A 217 15.76 10.74 -14.64
CA GLU A 217 17.14 10.34 -14.94
C GLU A 217 17.73 11.12 -16.12
N LEU A 218 16.92 11.38 -17.17
CA LEU A 218 17.34 12.20 -18.31
C LEU A 218 17.51 13.67 -17.90
N GLU A 219 16.60 14.23 -17.09
CA GLU A 219 16.70 15.60 -16.57
C GLU A 219 17.95 15.77 -15.70
N ASP A 220 18.19 14.85 -14.75
CA ASP A 220 19.36 14.86 -13.88
C ASP A 220 20.65 14.68 -14.68
N GLY A 221 20.65 13.78 -15.69
CA GLY A 221 21.78 13.58 -16.59
C GLY A 221 22.11 14.81 -17.43
N ILE A 222 21.09 15.51 -17.95
CA ILE A 222 21.27 16.78 -18.66
C ILE A 222 21.88 17.83 -17.73
N LEU A 223 21.37 17.95 -16.50
CA LEU A 223 21.87 18.91 -15.51
C LEU A 223 23.31 18.60 -15.10
N GLU A 224 23.66 17.33 -14.90
CA GLU A 224 25.01 16.89 -14.58
C GLU A 224 25.98 17.21 -15.73
N GLN A 225 25.58 16.93 -16.97
CA GLN A 225 26.38 17.23 -18.16
C GLN A 225 26.61 18.74 -18.33
N LEU A 226 25.58 19.56 -18.12
CA LEU A 226 25.69 21.02 -18.16
C LEU A 226 26.54 21.57 -17.01
N ALA A 227 26.44 20.99 -15.81
CA ALA A 227 27.23 21.39 -14.65
C ALA A 227 28.71 21.00 -14.78
N THR A 228 29.01 19.89 -15.47
CA THR A 228 30.37 19.37 -15.68
C THR A 228 31.06 20.02 -16.88
N ALA A 229 30.30 20.63 -17.79
CA ALA A 229 30.84 21.33 -18.95
C ALA A 229 31.57 22.62 -18.52
N GLU A 230 32.90 22.52 -18.35
CA GLU A 230 33.78 23.68 -18.19
C GLU A 230 34.28 24.18 -19.56
N GLY A 231 34.12 25.48 -19.85
CA GLY A 231 34.57 26.10 -21.10
C GLY A 231 33.42 26.57 -22.01
N ASP A 232 33.68 26.71 -23.31
CA ASP A 232 32.65 27.09 -24.28
C ASP A 232 31.77 25.87 -24.62
N VAL A 233 30.53 25.89 -24.13
CA VAL A 233 29.53 24.84 -24.31
C VAL A 233 29.24 24.59 -25.80
N THR A 234 29.48 25.58 -26.67
CA THR A 234 29.22 25.47 -28.11
C THR A 234 30.28 24.67 -28.87
N GLU A 235 31.46 24.42 -28.29
CA GLU A 235 32.52 23.64 -28.93
C GLU A 235 32.43 22.13 -28.64
N ASN A 236 31.63 21.75 -27.64
CA ASN A 236 31.49 20.35 -27.23
C ASN A 236 30.42 19.63 -28.06
N ILE A 237 30.80 19.14 -29.24
CA ILE A 237 29.92 18.42 -30.17
C ILE A 237 29.27 17.19 -29.50
N ALA A 238 30.01 16.45 -28.67
CA ALA A 238 29.49 15.28 -27.98
C ALA A 238 28.38 15.63 -26.96
N LEU A 239 28.49 16.79 -26.32
CA LEU A 239 27.44 17.31 -25.44
C LEU A 239 26.20 17.68 -26.24
N ILE A 240 26.36 18.34 -27.40
CA ILE A 240 25.24 18.75 -28.25
C ILE A 240 24.48 17.54 -28.78
N GLU A 241 25.18 16.50 -29.26
CA GLU A 241 24.55 15.26 -29.74
C GLU A 241 23.78 14.54 -28.61
N ASN A 242 24.38 14.41 -27.42
CA ASN A 242 23.71 13.80 -26.26
C ASN A 242 22.47 14.59 -25.80
N LEU A 243 22.52 15.92 -25.87
CA LEU A 243 21.38 16.79 -25.54
C LEU A 243 20.26 16.66 -26.57
N GLU A 244 20.60 16.53 -27.86
CA GLU A 244 19.62 16.33 -28.92
C GLU A 244 18.91 14.97 -28.78
N ASP A 245 19.67 13.91 -28.52
CA ASP A 245 19.13 12.56 -28.27
C ASP A 245 18.28 12.50 -27.00
N SER A 246 18.72 13.14 -25.91
CA SER A 246 17.97 13.20 -24.65
C SER A 246 16.68 14.02 -24.78
N LYS A 247 16.70 15.06 -25.60
CA LYS A 247 15.50 15.85 -25.92
C LYS A 247 14.52 15.07 -26.78
N ALA A 248 15.01 14.38 -27.82
CA ALA A 248 14.17 13.57 -28.70
C ALA A 248 13.46 12.46 -27.92
N THR A 249 14.20 11.73 -27.08
CA THR A 249 13.63 10.69 -26.21
C THR A 249 12.65 11.25 -25.17
N SER A 250 12.92 12.41 -24.58
CA SER A 250 11.99 13.06 -23.64
C SER A 250 10.66 13.45 -24.29
N ILE A 251 10.68 13.97 -25.53
CA ILE A 251 9.48 14.30 -26.29
C ILE A 251 8.66 13.03 -26.59
N GLU A 252 9.31 11.96 -27.06
CA GLU A 252 8.64 10.68 -27.34
C GLU A 252 7.97 10.10 -26.08
N VAL A 253 8.67 10.15 -24.94
CA VAL A 253 8.13 9.68 -23.67
C VAL A 253 6.96 10.55 -23.21
N ALA A 254 7.03 11.87 -23.38
CA ALA A 254 5.95 12.78 -23.03
C ALA A 254 4.67 12.50 -23.84
N GLU A 255 4.79 12.27 -25.16
CA GLU A 255 3.66 11.90 -26.02
C GLU A 255 3.04 10.57 -25.59
N LYS A 256 3.85 9.54 -25.34
CA LYS A 256 3.39 8.24 -24.83
C LYS A 256 2.71 8.37 -23.47
N MET A 257 3.17 9.27 -22.62
CA MET A 257 2.57 9.51 -21.30
C MET A 257 1.18 10.18 -21.40
N ILE A 258 0.93 11.00 -22.43
CA ILE A 258 -0.41 11.56 -22.69
C ILE A 258 -1.38 10.45 -23.11
N ILE A 259 -0.96 9.57 -24.02
CA ILE A 259 -1.77 8.42 -24.46
C ILE A 259 -2.04 7.49 -23.27
N ALA A 260 -1.03 7.21 -22.44
CA ALA A 260 -1.17 6.40 -21.25
C ALA A 260 -2.21 6.98 -20.27
N LYS A 261 -2.22 8.31 -20.05
CA LYS A 261 -3.22 8.98 -19.20
C LYS A 261 -4.64 8.86 -19.76
N GLN A 262 -4.82 8.93 -21.08
CA GLN A 262 -6.14 8.75 -21.69
C GLN A 262 -6.64 7.30 -21.50
N THR A 263 -5.75 6.32 -21.71
CA THR A 263 -6.05 4.91 -21.47
C THR A 263 -6.35 4.65 -19.98
N GLU A 264 -5.62 5.30 -19.07
CA GLU A 264 -5.83 5.20 -17.62
C GLU A 264 -7.26 5.60 -17.24
N VAL A 265 -7.78 6.70 -17.80
CA VAL A 265 -9.16 7.15 -17.55
C VAL A 265 -10.17 6.11 -18.01
N ILE A 266 -9.99 5.52 -19.20
CA ILE A 266 -10.91 4.49 -19.73
C ILE A 266 -10.90 3.24 -18.84
N ILE A 267 -9.71 2.80 -18.41
CA ILE A 267 -9.55 1.66 -17.50
C ILE A 267 -10.19 1.96 -16.14
N GLU A 268 -10.02 3.17 -15.61
CA GLU A 268 -10.60 3.54 -14.33
C GLU A 268 -12.13 3.63 -14.40
N GLU A 269 -12.70 4.19 -15.47
CA GLU A 269 -14.15 4.17 -15.71
C GLU A 269 -14.73 2.75 -15.76
N ALA A 270 -14.02 1.81 -16.40
CA ALA A 270 -14.42 0.40 -16.41
C ALA A 270 -14.31 -0.24 -15.02
N ARG A 271 -13.29 0.13 -14.23
CA ARG A 271 -13.07 -0.35 -12.86
C ARG A 271 -14.15 0.16 -11.91
N GLU A 272 -14.52 1.42 -12.03
CA GLU A 272 -15.51 2.10 -11.19
C GLU A 272 -16.90 1.45 -11.24
N GLN A 273 -17.23 0.73 -12.31
CA GLN A 273 -18.46 -0.06 -12.42
C GLN A 273 -18.56 -1.13 -11.31
N TYR A 274 -17.43 -1.64 -10.81
CA TYR A 274 -17.38 -2.64 -9.74
C TYR A 274 -17.31 -2.03 -8.33
N ARG A 275 -17.20 -0.71 -8.19
CA ARG A 275 -17.09 -0.02 -6.89
C ARG A 275 -18.21 -0.39 -5.89
N PRO A 276 -19.49 -0.56 -6.27
CA PRO A 276 -20.51 -0.99 -5.32
C PRO A 276 -20.21 -2.32 -4.61
N VAL A 277 -19.55 -3.25 -5.30
CA VAL A 277 -19.13 -4.56 -4.75
C VAL A 277 -18.00 -4.38 -3.73
N ALA A 278 -17.07 -3.47 -4.03
CA ALA A 278 -15.95 -3.15 -3.14
C ALA A 278 -16.42 -2.41 -1.89
N ASN A 279 -17.30 -1.41 -2.06
CA ASN A 279 -17.89 -0.65 -0.96
C ASN A 279 -18.67 -1.56 0.00
N ARG A 280 -19.49 -2.48 -0.54
CA ARG A 280 -20.17 -3.48 0.31
C ARG A 280 -19.17 -4.35 1.06
N GLY A 281 -18.09 -4.78 0.40
CA GLY A 281 -17.01 -5.54 1.03
C GLY A 281 -16.33 -4.79 2.18
N ALA A 282 -15.99 -3.52 1.97
CA ALA A 282 -15.37 -2.68 2.99
C ALA A 282 -16.30 -2.53 4.19
N LEU A 283 -17.58 -2.18 3.96
CA LEU A 283 -18.60 -2.07 5.00
C LEU A 283 -18.74 -3.36 5.81
N MET A 284 -18.73 -4.53 5.14
CA MET A 284 -18.75 -5.83 5.81
C MET A 284 -17.53 -6.03 6.72
N PHE A 285 -16.32 -5.70 6.24
CA PHE A 285 -15.11 -5.87 7.03
C PHE A 285 -15.10 -4.98 8.28
N PHE A 286 -15.44 -3.70 8.16
CA PHE A 286 -15.47 -2.79 9.31
C PHE A 286 -16.53 -3.17 10.34
N LEU A 287 -17.68 -3.70 9.89
CA LEU A 287 -18.68 -4.28 10.78
C LEU A 287 -18.11 -5.50 11.54
N LEU A 288 -17.36 -6.38 10.87
CA LEU A 288 -16.65 -7.49 11.52
C LEU A 288 -15.54 -7.03 12.47
N SER A 289 -14.86 -5.92 12.17
CA SER A 289 -13.85 -5.35 13.05
C SER A 289 -14.48 -4.79 14.33
N ASP A 290 -15.63 -4.13 14.20
CA ASP A 290 -16.38 -3.54 15.31
C ASP A 290 -17.02 -4.57 16.25
N LEU A 291 -17.21 -5.80 15.78
CA LEU A 291 -17.77 -6.92 16.55
C LEU A 291 -16.97 -7.29 17.80
N PHE A 292 -15.67 -6.95 17.82
CA PHE A 292 -14.83 -7.08 19.01
C PHE A 292 -15.34 -6.22 20.18
N LYS A 293 -16.01 -5.09 19.90
CA LYS A 293 -16.64 -4.22 20.92
C LYS A 293 -17.79 -4.92 21.66
N VAL A 294 -18.45 -5.89 21.01
CA VAL A 294 -19.51 -6.71 21.63
C VAL A 294 -18.90 -7.77 22.54
N HIS A 295 -17.87 -8.46 22.06
CA HIS A 295 -17.14 -9.44 22.86
C HIS A 295 -15.73 -9.67 22.30
N THR A 296 -14.75 -9.82 23.20
CA THR A 296 -13.32 -10.02 22.89
C THR A 296 -13.03 -11.27 22.05
N PHE A 297 -13.99 -12.20 21.91
CA PHE A 297 -13.80 -13.44 21.11
C PHE A 297 -14.01 -13.21 19.61
N HIS A 298 -14.73 -12.16 19.21
CA HIS A 298 -14.99 -11.87 17.81
C HIS A 298 -13.85 -11.04 17.21
N PHE A 299 -12.69 -11.68 17.05
CA PHE A 299 -11.54 -11.07 16.42
C PHE A 299 -11.37 -11.62 15.01
N TYR A 300 -11.44 -10.74 14.01
CA TYR A 300 -11.29 -11.10 12.60
C TYR A 300 -10.09 -10.37 12.01
N SER A 301 -9.21 -11.11 11.33
CA SER A 301 -8.10 -10.53 10.59
C SER A 301 -8.52 -10.18 9.17
N LEU A 302 -7.94 -9.10 8.62
CA LEU A 302 -8.13 -8.74 7.21
C LEU A 302 -7.73 -9.88 6.26
N SER A 303 -6.67 -10.64 6.59
CA SER A 303 -6.23 -11.79 5.80
C SER A 303 -7.27 -12.91 5.72
N SER A 304 -8.01 -13.16 6.81
CA SER A 304 -9.07 -14.18 6.83
C SER A 304 -10.31 -13.69 6.07
N PHE A 305 -10.62 -12.39 6.21
CA PHE A 305 -11.68 -11.75 5.44
C PHE A 305 -11.41 -11.78 3.93
N ASP A 306 -10.19 -11.43 3.49
CA ASP A 306 -9.78 -11.45 2.08
C ASP A 306 -9.99 -12.84 1.44
N LEU A 307 -9.67 -13.92 2.17
CA LEU A 307 -9.91 -15.28 1.69
C LEU A 307 -11.41 -15.56 1.46
N VAL A 308 -12.27 -15.10 2.38
CA VAL A 308 -13.73 -15.27 2.26
C VAL A 308 -14.27 -14.40 1.14
N TYR A 309 -13.77 -13.18 1.00
CA TYR A 309 -14.13 -12.24 -0.06
C TYR A 309 -13.80 -12.78 -1.44
N ARG A 310 -12.56 -13.24 -1.65
CA ARG A 310 -12.14 -13.90 -2.90
C ARG A 310 -12.99 -15.12 -3.23
N ARG A 311 -13.33 -15.92 -2.22
CA ARG A 311 -14.23 -17.08 -2.38
C ARG A 311 -15.64 -16.68 -2.79
N ALA A 312 -16.17 -15.60 -2.22
CA ALA A 312 -17.50 -15.09 -2.54
C ALA A 312 -17.59 -14.59 -4.00
N ILE A 313 -16.51 -13.98 -4.51
CA ILE A 313 -16.45 -13.51 -5.90
C ILE A 313 -16.23 -14.68 -6.87
N ALA A 314 -15.26 -15.55 -6.57
CA ALA A 314 -14.94 -16.69 -7.42
C ALA A 314 -16.12 -17.68 -7.57
N GLY A 315 -17.03 -17.68 -6.59
CA GLY A 315 -18.10 -18.66 -6.44
C GLY A 315 -17.56 -19.99 -5.94
N ARG A 316 -18.25 -20.66 -5.02
CA ARG A 316 -17.92 -22.05 -4.70
C ARG A 316 -18.28 -22.91 -5.92
N LYS A 317 -17.33 -23.71 -6.43
CA LYS A 317 -17.67 -25.08 -6.82
C LYS A 317 -17.46 -25.93 -5.57
N THR A 318 -18.52 -26.38 -4.93
CA THR A 318 -18.41 -27.29 -3.80
C THR A 318 -18.31 -28.71 -4.34
N ALA A 319 -17.40 -29.54 -3.82
CA ALA A 319 -17.39 -30.98 -4.12
C ALA A 319 -18.68 -31.72 -3.65
N ALA A 320 -19.59 -31.02 -2.96
CA ALA A 320 -20.93 -31.49 -2.64
C ALA A 320 -21.93 -31.36 -3.81
N ASP A 321 -21.51 -30.77 -4.94
CA ASP A 321 -22.34 -30.60 -6.13
C ASP A 321 -22.43 -31.90 -6.96
N GLU A 322 -21.73 -32.97 -6.57
CA GLU A 322 -21.80 -34.29 -7.23
C GLU A 322 -22.85 -35.24 -6.60
N TRP A 323 -23.45 -34.90 -5.46
CA TRP A 323 -24.30 -35.84 -4.67
C TRP A 323 -25.71 -35.33 -4.36
N ASN A 324 -26.24 -34.39 -5.15
CA ASN A 324 -27.64 -33.99 -5.07
C ASN A 324 -28.18 -33.70 -6.48
N GLU A 325 -28.65 -34.74 -7.16
CA GLU A 325 -29.31 -34.63 -8.47
C GLU A 325 -30.70 -33.95 -8.40
N ASP A 326 -31.24 -33.71 -7.19
CA ASP A 326 -32.61 -33.18 -7.00
C ASP A 326 -32.68 -31.72 -6.49
N VAL A 327 -31.59 -30.97 -6.48
CA VAL A 327 -31.63 -29.53 -6.18
C VAL A 327 -31.40 -28.74 -7.46
N ASP A 328 -32.43 -28.03 -7.92
CA ASP A 328 -32.38 -27.19 -9.11
C ASP A 328 -31.42 -25.99 -8.91
N TYR A 329 -30.13 -26.23 -9.16
CA TYR A 329 -29.04 -25.25 -9.05
C TYR A 329 -29.07 -24.16 -10.14
N LYS A 330 -30.07 -24.12 -11.03
CA LYS A 330 -30.23 -23.05 -12.03
C LYS A 330 -30.63 -21.69 -11.43
N LYS A 331 -30.86 -21.58 -10.12
CA LYS A 331 -31.34 -20.34 -9.47
C LYS A 331 -30.36 -19.53 -8.64
N CYS A 332 -29.09 -19.94 -8.45
CA CYS A 332 -28.21 -19.23 -7.50
C CYS A 332 -26.80 -18.87 -7.97
N LEU A 333 -26.45 -19.04 -9.24
CA LEU A 333 -25.24 -18.45 -9.83
C LEU A 333 -25.60 -18.03 -11.26
N PRO A 334 -25.71 -16.73 -11.60
CA PRO A 334 -25.66 -16.34 -13.00
C PRO A 334 -24.33 -16.87 -13.56
N PRO A 335 -24.33 -17.50 -14.75
CA PRO A 335 -23.11 -18.01 -15.36
C PRO A 335 -22.07 -16.88 -15.43
N LYS A 336 -20.79 -17.19 -15.21
CA LYS A 336 -19.71 -16.25 -15.51
C LYS A 336 -19.88 -15.82 -16.96
N VAL A 337 -20.18 -14.55 -17.20
CA VAL A 337 -20.43 -14.02 -18.56
C VAL A 337 -19.12 -13.93 -19.36
N LEU A 338 -17.99 -14.32 -18.78
CA LEU A 338 -16.75 -14.51 -19.52
C LEU A 338 -16.36 -15.97 -19.44
N VAL A 339 -16.57 -16.66 -20.56
CA VAL A 339 -16.04 -18.00 -20.80
C VAL A 339 -14.56 -17.97 -20.44
N ARG A 340 -14.16 -18.83 -19.51
CA ARG A 340 -12.76 -19.11 -19.19
C ARG A 340 -11.97 -19.22 -20.50
N ALA A 341 -10.93 -18.43 -20.63
CA ALA A 341 -9.91 -18.57 -21.66
C ALA A 341 -9.08 -19.88 -21.49
N GLU A 342 -9.65 -20.97 -20.95
CA GLU A 342 -9.04 -22.30 -21.00
C GLU A 342 -9.11 -22.88 -22.44
N ALA A 343 -9.94 -22.30 -23.32
CA ALA A 343 -9.89 -22.55 -24.77
C ALA A 343 -8.89 -21.64 -25.52
N ALA A 344 -8.20 -20.72 -24.84
CA ALA A 344 -7.25 -19.80 -25.46
C ALA A 344 -5.80 -20.34 -25.45
N GLU A 345 -5.48 -21.33 -24.62
CA GLU A 345 -4.15 -21.95 -24.64
C GLU A 345 -3.95 -22.82 -25.89
N GLU A 346 -5.02 -23.43 -26.44
CA GLU A 346 -4.98 -24.10 -27.75
C GLU A 346 -5.14 -23.12 -28.94
N ALA A 347 -5.69 -21.93 -28.73
CA ALA A 347 -5.85 -20.91 -29.80
C ALA A 347 -4.69 -19.91 -29.89
N ALA A 348 -3.86 -19.77 -28.85
CA ALA A 348 -2.70 -18.88 -28.84
C ALA A 348 -1.59 -19.27 -29.84
N ALA A 349 -1.67 -20.47 -30.43
CA ALA A 349 -0.80 -20.89 -31.53
C ALA A 349 -1.25 -20.40 -32.92
N ALA A 350 -2.44 -19.78 -33.05
CA ALA A 350 -2.98 -19.36 -34.35
C ALA A 350 -3.65 -17.98 -34.30
N SER A 351 -2.93 -17.00 -34.85
CA SER A 351 -3.36 -15.63 -35.21
C SER A 351 -3.27 -14.55 -34.13
N ALA A 352 -2.26 -13.70 -34.32
CA ALA A 352 -2.22 -12.35 -33.81
C ALA A 352 -3.33 -11.52 -34.47
N THR A 353 -4.46 -11.39 -33.79
CA THR A 353 -5.48 -10.39 -34.10
C THR A 353 -6.01 -9.86 -32.78
N LYS A 354 -5.78 -8.57 -32.51
CA LYS A 354 -6.40 -7.86 -31.38
C LYS A 354 -7.91 -8.09 -31.46
N LYS A 355 -8.46 -8.89 -30.54
CA LYS A 355 -9.92 -8.95 -30.35
C LYS A 355 -10.31 -7.68 -29.63
N GLU A 356 -11.00 -6.79 -30.33
CA GLU A 356 -11.72 -5.68 -29.72
C GLU A 356 -12.70 -6.27 -28.68
N ASP A 357 -12.66 -5.73 -27.47
CA ASP A 357 -13.60 -6.06 -26.39
C ASP A 357 -15.03 -5.81 -26.89
N GLU A 358 -15.84 -6.88 -27.02
CA GLU A 358 -17.29 -6.69 -27.18
C GLU A 358 -17.83 -6.03 -25.90
N PRO A 359 -18.56 -4.91 -26.01
CA PRO A 359 -19.13 -4.24 -24.85
C PRO A 359 -20.11 -5.18 -24.16
N VAL A 360 -19.83 -5.52 -22.90
CA VAL A 360 -20.74 -6.30 -22.05
C VAL A 360 -22.05 -5.52 -21.97
N ASP A 361 -23.18 -6.19 -22.26
CA ASP A 361 -24.50 -5.57 -22.13
C ASP A 361 -24.65 -4.97 -20.71
N PRO A 362 -24.86 -3.65 -20.57
CA PRO A 362 -24.96 -2.99 -19.28
C PRO A 362 -26.00 -3.63 -18.34
N ALA A 363 -27.08 -4.19 -18.89
CA ALA A 363 -28.11 -4.85 -18.09
C ALA A 363 -27.59 -6.14 -17.42
N VAL A 364 -26.81 -6.93 -18.15
CA VAL A 364 -26.23 -8.18 -17.66
C VAL A 364 -25.16 -7.92 -16.60
N LEU A 365 -24.34 -6.88 -16.82
CA LEU A 365 -23.36 -6.45 -15.82
C LEU A 365 -24.06 -5.98 -14.53
N GLN A 366 -25.12 -5.19 -14.64
CA GLN A 366 -25.85 -4.71 -13.47
C GLN A 366 -26.48 -5.85 -12.66
N GLU A 367 -26.99 -6.89 -13.32
CA GLU A 367 -27.49 -8.09 -12.65
C GLU A 367 -26.36 -8.87 -11.94
N ARG A 368 -25.20 -9.03 -12.60
CA ARG A 368 -24.01 -9.65 -12.00
C ARG A 368 -23.53 -8.89 -10.77
N LEU A 369 -23.50 -7.54 -10.82
CA LEU A 369 -23.08 -6.70 -9.70
C LEU A 369 -24.01 -6.85 -8.49
N LYS A 370 -25.34 -6.84 -8.71
CA LYS A 370 -26.33 -7.09 -7.64
C LYS A 370 -26.10 -8.45 -6.99
N TYR A 371 -25.91 -9.48 -7.80
CA TYR A 371 -25.61 -10.81 -7.31
C TYR A 371 -24.33 -10.86 -6.47
N LEU A 372 -23.24 -10.23 -6.92
CA LEU A 372 -21.98 -10.21 -6.18
C LEU A 372 -22.13 -9.54 -4.81
N VAL A 373 -22.85 -8.41 -4.75
CA VAL A 373 -23.16 -7.70 -3.50
C VAL A 373 -23.92 -8.59 -2.51
N GLU A 374 -24.96 -9.29 -2.99
CA GLU A 374 -25.74 -10.22 -2.16
C GLU A 374 -24.92 -11.42 -1.71
N ASN A 375 -24.15 -12.03 -2.61
CA ASN A 375 -23.35 -13.21 -2.32
C ASN A 375 -22.21 -12.93 -1.35
N ILE A 376 -21.53 -11.78 -1.48
CA ILE A 376 -20.51 -11.34 -0.50
C ILE A 376 -21.15 -11.15 0.88
N THR A 377 -22.30 -10.49 0.94
CA THR A 377 -23.04 -10.30 2.20
C THR A 377 -23.37 -11.65 2.83
N PHE A 378 -23.86 -12.60 2.02
CA PHE A 378 -24.23 -13.94 2.48
C PHE A 378 -23.03 -14.77 2.96
N GLU A 379 -21.95 -14.82 2.18
CA GLU A 379 -20.74 -15.59 2.53
C GLU A 379 -20.03 -15.02 3.74
N VAL A 380 -19.92 -13.69 3.86
CA VAL A 380 -19.32 -13.04 5.02
C VAL A 380 -20.17 -13.27 6.27
N PHE A 381 -21.50 -13.18 6.17
CA PHE A 381 -22.40 -13.52 7.28
C PHE A 381 -22.29 -15.00 7.67
N ASN A 382 -22.20 -15.91 6.69
CA ASN A 382 -22.00 -17.34 6.95
C ASN A 382 -20.66 -17.64 7.64
N TYR A 383 -19.62 -16.91 7.24
CA TYR A 383 -18.31 -17.01 7.88
C TYR A 383 -18.37 -16.50 9.32
N SER A 384 -18.98 -15.33 9.56
CA SER A 384 -19.07 -14.75 10.90
C SER A 384 -19.91 -15.63 11.83
N ARG A 385 -21.12 -16.05 11.41
CA ARG A 385 -22.05 -16.81 12.26
C ARG A 385 -21.50 -18.13 12.78
N ARG A 386 -20.50 -18.72 12.13
CA ARG A 386 -19.84 -19.97 12.62
C ARG A 386 -19.11 -19.74 13.94
N GLY A 387 -18.58 -18.54 14.17
CA GLY A 387 -17.88 -18.15 15.39
C GLY A 387 -18.72 -17.33 16.38
N LEU A 388 -19.97 -16.98 16.04
CA LEU A 388 -20.84 -16.17 16.88
C LEU A 388 -21.71 -17.03 17.80
N PHE A 389 -21.88 -16.57 19.04
CA PHE A 389 -22.95 -17.05 19.91
C PHE A 389 -24.33 -16.72 19.32
N GLU A 390 -25.33 -17.54 19.60
CA GLU A 390 -26.69 -17.38 19.05
C GLU A 390 -27.26 -15.97 19.31
N LYS A 391 -27.07 -15.45 20.52
CA LYS A 391 -27.46 -14.08 20.90
C LYS A 391 -26.78 -12.99 20.06
N HIS A 392 -25.55 -13.20 19.62
CA HIS A 392 -24.80 -12.23 18.83
C HIS A 392 -25.10 -12.34 17.34
N LYS A 393 -25.57 -13.50 16.85
CA LYS A 393 -26.01 -13.65 15.44
C LYS A 393 -27.13 -12.69 15.09
N LEU A 394 -28.10 -12.52 15.99
CA LEU A 394 -29.20 -11.56 15.82
C LEU A 394 -28.68 -10.12 15.79
N VAL A 395 -27.75 -9.76 16.67
CA VAL A 395 -27.13 -8.42 16.69
C VAL A 395 -26.45 -8.12 15.35
N VAL A 396 -25.66 -9.07 14.83
CA VAL A 396 -25.00 -8.92 13.53
C VAL A 396 -26.00 -8.82 12.40
N ALA A 397 -27.04 -9.65 12.38
CA ALA A 397 -28.10 -9.55 11.38
C ALA A 397 -28.81 -8.19 11.41
N THR A 398 -29.08 -7.65 12.60
CA THR A 398 -29.67 -6.31 12.75
C THR A 398 -28.71 -5.22 12.26
N MET A 399 -27.42 -5.29 12.61
CA MET A 399 -26.42 -4.33 12.14
C MET A 399 -26.26 -4.34 10.61
N LEU A 400 -26.34 -5.52 9.99
CA LEU A 400 -26.26 -5.71 8.53
C LEU A 400 -27.48 -5.18 7.78
N MET A 401 -28.64 -5.09 8.44
CA MET A 401 -29.87 -4.53 7.86
C MET A 401 -29.93 -3.01 8.01
N LEU A 402 -29.27 -2.45 9.03
CA LEU A 402 -29.25 -1.01 9.31
C LEU A 402 -28.19 -0.25 8.50
N ARG A 403 -27.24 -0.95 7.88
CA ARG A 403 -26.14 -0.41 7.07
C ARG A 403 -26.14 -1.00 5.67
#